data_AF-A0A1M5VTL7-F1
#
_entry.id   AF-A0A1M5VTL7-F1
#
_cell.length_a   1.000
_cell.length_b   1.000
_cell.length_c   1.000
_cell.angle_alpha   90.00
_cell.angle_beta   90.00
_cell.angle_gamma   90.00
#
_symmetry.space_group_name_H-M   'P 1'
#
loop_
_entity.id
_entity.type
_entity.pdbx_description
1 polymer ?
#
loop_
_entity_poly.entity_id
_entity_poly.type
_entity_poly.pdbx_seq_one_letter_code
_entity_poly.pdbx_strand_id
1 'polypeptide(L)'
;MISLIDYLLERRTPLRYLFYVLVFAIVVWSLTVDTSHAHTWLERTVPGFWSLFGLGACIVLIFAARWLSGAGIAREEDYYDN
;
A
#
# COMPACT_ATOMS: atom_id res chain seq x y z
N MET A 1 -25.16 0.32 -1.75
CA MET A 1 -23.68 0.27 -1.86
C MET A 1 -22.95 1.15 -0.84
N ILE A 2 -23.64 2.12 -0.21
CA ILE A 2 -23.08 3.04 0.80
C ILE A 2 -22.85 2.35 2.16
N SER A 3 -23.73 1.41 2.55
CA SER A 3 -23.69 0.80 3.90
C SER A 3 -22.40 0.04 4.25
N LEU A 4 -21.73 -0.58 3.28
CA LEU A 4 -20.47 -1.28 3.53
C LEU A 4 -19.34 -0.27 3.80
N ILE A 5 -19.30 0.79 3.00
CA ILE A 5 -18.30 1.86 3.15
C ILE A 5 -18.53 2.58 4.49
N ASP A 6 -19.78 2.90 4.82
CA ASP A 6 -20.13 3.51 6.11
C ASP A 6 -19.76 2.62 7.30
N TYR A 7 -20.05 1.31 7.21
CA TYR A 7 -19.67 0.33 8.22
C TYR A 7 -18.15 0.25 8.44
N LEU A 8 -17.37 0.32 7.35
CA LEU A 8 -15.91 0.37 7.43
C LEU A 8 -15.43 1.71 8.00
N LEU A 9 -16.05 2.83 7.60
CA LEU A 9 -15.72 4.17 8.08
C LEU A 9 -16.03 4.36 9.57
N GLU A 10 -17.04 3.67 10.10
CA GLU A 10 -17.37 3.69 11.52
C GLU A 10 -16.40 2.84 12.37
N ARG A 11 -15.72 1.88 11.72
CA ARG A 11 -14.71 1.00 12.33
C ARG A 11 -13.28 1.35 11.90
N ARG A 12 -13.02 2.61 11.56
CA ARG A 12 -11.68 3.06 11.07
C ARG A 12 -10.54 2.69 12.02
N THR A 13 -10.73 2.83 13.32
CA THR A 13 -9.67 2.53 14.31
C THR A 13 -9.27 1.06 14.31
N PRO A 14 -10.18 0.08 14.51
CA PRO A 14 -9.82 -1.33 14.43
C PRO A 14 -9.35 -1.75 13.04
N LEU A 15 -9.90 -1.19 11.96
CA LEU A 15 -9.42 -1.47 10.60
C LEU A 15 -8.00 -0.99 10.36
N ARG A 16 -7.65 0.19 10.89
CA ARG A 16 -6.28 0.71 10.84
C ARG A 16 -5.31 -0.22 11.57
N TYR A 17 -5.68 -0.69 12.76
CA TYR A 17 -4.85 -1.65 13.49
C TYR A 17 -4.74 -2.97 12.73
N LEU A 18 -5.84 -3.50 12.19
CA LEU A 18 -5.84 -4.71 11.36
C LEU A 18 -4.90 -4.56 10.16
N PHE A 19 -4.94 -3.42 9.46
CA PHE A 19 -4.04 -3.13 8.37
C PHE A 19 -2.57 -3.15 8.81
N TYR A 20 -2.23 -2.46 9.91
CA TYR A 20 -0.86 -2.47 10.42
C TYR A 20 -0.40 -3.85 10.88
N VAL A 21 -1.28 -4.64 11.50
CA VAL A 21 -1.00 -6.03 11.88
C VAL A 21 -0.73 -6.90 10.66
N LEU A 22 -1.53 -6.76 9.60
CA LEU A 22 -1.32 -7.50 8.35
C LEU A 22 0.00 -7.13 7.68
N VAL A 23 0.31 -5.83 7.57
CA VAL A 23 1.58 -5.36 7.03
C VAL A 23 2.75 -5.90 7.85
N PHE A 24 2.67 -5.82 9.18
CA PHE A 24 3.70 -6.34 10.07
C PHE A 24 3.88 -7.86 9.91
N ALA A 25 2.79 -8.63 9.83
CA ALA A 25 2.82 -10.06 9.62
C ALA A 25 3.50 -10.43 8.27
N ILE A 26 3.22 -9.67 7.20
CA ILE A 26 3.87 -9.86 5.90
C ILE A 26 5.37 -9.59 5.98
N VAL A 27 5.78 -8.52 6.69
CA VAL A 27 7.21 -8.21 6.87
C VAL A 27 7.91 -9.32 7.64
N VAL A 28 7.33 -9.78 8.75
CA VAL A 28 7.89 -10.88 9.56
C VAL A 28 7.98 -12.17 8.76
N TRP A 29 6.92 -12.52 8.01
CA TRP A 29 6.91 -13.68 7.12
C TRP A 29 8.00 -13.58 6.05
N SER A 30 8.21 -12.39 5.49
CA SER A 30 9.25 -12.15 4.49
C SER A 30 10.67 -12.41 5.01
N LEU A 31 10.90 -12.42 6.33
CA LEU A 31 12.20 -12.79 6.93
C LEU A 31 12.45 -14.31 6.90
N THR A 32 11.39 -15.12 6.78
CA THR A 32 11.49 -16.59 6.70
C THR A 32 11.70 -17.11 5.29
N VAL A 33 11.55 -16.25 4.28
CA VAL A 33 11.76 -16.61 2.88
C VAL A 33 13.25 -16.71 2.61
N ASP A 34 13.69 -17.87 2.14
CA ASP A 34 15.08 -18.12 1.77
C ASP A 34 15.45 -17.31 0.52
N THR A 35 16.42 -16.40 0.66
CA THR A 35 16.95 -15.55 -0.42
C THR A 35 18.30 -16.04 -0.95
N SER A 36 18.62 -17.34 -0.79
CA SER A 36 19.91 -17.90 -1.23
C SER A 36 20.17 -17.78 -2.74
N HIS A 37 19.12 -17.69 -3.56
CA HIS A 37 19.20 -17.51 -5.01
C HIS A 37 19.06 -16.05 -5.46
N ALA A 38 19.19 -15.10 -4.54
CA ALA A 38 19.17 -13.67 -4.85
C ALA A 38 20.33 -13.29 -5.78
N HIS A 39 19.99 -12.79 -6.98
CA HIS A 39 20.96 -12.36 -8.00
C HIS A 39 21.49 -10.93 -7.77
N THR A 40 20.93 -10.18 -6.80
CA THR A 40 21.38 -8.82 -6.47
C THR A 40 21.91 -8.71 -5.03
N TRP A 41 22.92 -7.86 -4.84
CA TRP A 41 23.56 -7.63 -3.53
C TRP A 41 22.56 -7.13 -2.46
N LEU A 42 21.55 -6.35 -2.86
CA LEU A 42 20.53 -5.80 -1.96
C LEU A 42 19.63 -6.90 -1.37
N GLU A 43 19.16 -7.83 -2.20
CA GLU A 43 18.30 -8.96 -1.78
C GLU A 43 19.00 -9.90 -0.79
N ARG A 44 20.34 -9.99 -0.87
CA ARG A 44 21.15 -10.84 0.02
C ARG A 44 21.52 -10.16 1.33
N THR A 45 21.60 -8.82 1.35
CA THR A 45 22.05 -8.05 2.52
C THR A 45 20.89 -7.57 3.38
N VAL A 46 19.72 -7.32 2.79
CA VAL A 46 18.56 -6.77 3.48
C VAL A 46 17.53 -7.87 3.76
N PRO A 47 17.40 -8.34 5.02
CA PRO A 47 16.37 -9.31 5.37
C PRO A 47 14.99 -8.66 5.19
N GLY A 48 14.09 -9.35 4.48
CA GLY A 48 12.75 -8.82 4.19
C GLY A 48 12.67 -7.81 3.04
N PHE A 49 13.72 -7.72 2.19
CA PHE A 49 13.80 -6.78 1.06
C PHE A 49 12.50 -6.67 0.25
N TRP A 50 11.91 -7.80 -0.14
CA TRP A 50 10.71 -7.83 -0.98
C TRP A 50 9.48 -7.18 -0.33
N SER A 51 9.29 -7.38 0.97
CA SER A 51 8.19 -6.73 1.70
C SER A 51 8.39 -5.21 1.81
N LEU A 52 9.62 -4.76 2.05
CA LEU A 52 9.97 -3.34 2.11
C LEU A 52 9.87 -2.68 0.73
N PHE A 53 10.34 -3.36 -0.31
CA PHE A 53 10.25 -2.91 -1.68
C PHE A 53 8.79 -2.79 -2.12
N GLY A 54 7.95 -3.79 -1.86
CA GLY A 54 6.53 -3.75 -2.18
C GLY A 54 5.81 -2.61 -1.44
N LEU A 55 6.08 -2.44 -0.15
CA LEU A 55 5.51 -1.34 0.64
C LEU A 55 5.96 0.03 0.13
N GLY A 56 7.25 0.19 -0.17
CA GLY A 56 7.81 1.40 -0.75
C GLY A 56 7.21 1.71 -2.13
N ALA A 57 7.10 0.71 -3.00
CA ALA A 57 6.50 0.85 -4.33
C ALA A 57 5.02 1.28 -4.22
N CYS A 58 4.24 0.68 -3.31
CA CYS A 58 2.86 1.12 -3.04
C CYS A 58 2.79 2.59 -2.63
N ILE A 59 3.65 3.04 -1.71
CA ILE A 59 3.71 4.45 -1.29
C ILE A 59 4.03 5.35 -2.49
N VAL A 60 5.06 5.01 -3.27
CA VAL A 60 5.44 5.75 -4.47
C VAL A 60 4.29 5.85 -5.45
N LEU A 61 3.57 4.75 -5.70
CA LEU A 61 2.41 4.73 -6.59
C LEU A 61 1.27 5.62 -6.09
N ILE A 62 1.00 5.65 -4.79
CA ILE A 62 -0.01 6.54 -4.20
C ILE A 62 0.35 8.01 -4.48
N PHE A 63 1.61 8.38 -4.25
CA PHE A 63 2.06 9.75 -4.50
C PHE A 63 2.08 10.10 -5.99
N ALA A 64 2.54 9.18 -6.84
CA ALA A 64 2.52 9.35 -8.28
C ALA A 64 1.09 9.52 -8.80
N ALA A 65 0.15 8.68 -8.35
CA ALA A 65 -1.26 8.77 -8.70
C ALA A 65 -1.88 10.09 -8.23
N ARG A 66 -1.55 10.54 -7.01
CA ARG A 66 -2.01 11.85 -6.49
C ARG A 66 -1.46 13.01 -7.32
N TRP A 67 -0.19 12.94 -7.72
CA TRP A 67 0.42 13.96 -8.56
C TRP A 67 -0.20 14.00 -9.96
N LEU A 68 -0.41 12.84 -10.59
CA LEU A 68 -1.11 12.69 -11.87
C LEU A 68 -2.56 13.20 -11.81
N SER A 69 -3.27 12.93 -10.71
CA SER A 69 -4.61 13.46 -10.45
C SER A 69 -4.62 14.99 -10.41
N GLY A 70 -3.65 15.61 -9.72
CA GLY A 70 -3.51 17.07 -9.66
C GLY A 70 -3.03 17.71 -10.96
N ALA A 71 -2.37 16.95 -11.84
CA ALA A 71 -1.92 17.40 -13.16
C ALA A 71 -3.04 17.52 -14.20
N GLY A 72 -4.31 17.34 -13.80
CA GLY A 72 -5.47 17.54 -14.68
C GLY A 72 -6.01 16.28 -15.35
N ILE A 73 -5.58 15.08 -14.92
CA ILE A 73 -6.20 13.81 -15.36
C ILE A 73 -7.55 13.59 -14.67
N ALA A 74 -7.71 14.09 -13.43
CA ALA A 74 -8.99 14.01 -12.73
C ALA A 74 -9.99 14.97 -13.38
N ARG A 75 -11.22 14.49 -13.62
CA ARG A 75 -12.34 15.33 -14.06
C ARG A 75 -12.72 16.27 -12.90
N GLU A 76 -13.08 17.50 -13.21
CA GLU A 76 -13.62 18.44 -12.22
C GLU A 76 -14.86 17.84 -11.54
N GLU A 77 -15.01 18.07 -10.24
CA GLU A 77 -16.10 17.51 -9.44
C GLU A 77 -17.48 18.01 -9.94
N ASP A 78 -17.52 19.23 -10.48
CA ASP A 78 -18.72 19.87 -11.07
C ASP A 78 -19.13 19.30 -12.45
N TYR A 79 -18.43 18.28 -12.98
CA TYR A 79 -18.74 17.73 -14.30
C TYR A 79 -20.17 17.17 -14.43
N TYR A 80 -20.81 16.81 -13.32
CA TYR A 80 -22.19 16.31 -13.26
C TYR A 80 -23.18 17.29 -12.64
N ASP A 81 -22.76 18.51 -12.31
CA ASP A 81 -23.62 19.53 -11.70
C ASP A 81 -24.48 20.29 -12.74
N ASN A 82 -24.46 19.85 -14.01
CA ASN A 82 -25.34 20.31 -15.09
C ASN A 82 -26.19 19.17 -15.66
#